data_AF-A0A436FC48-F1
#
_entry.id   AF-A0A436FC48-F1
#
_cell.length_a   1.000
_cell.length_b   1.000
_cell.length_c   1.000
_cell.angle_alpha   90.00
_cell.angle_beta   90.00
_cell.angle_gamma   90.00
#
_symmetry.space_group_name_H-M   'P 1'
#
loop_
_entity.id
_entity.type
_entity.pdbx_description
1 polymer ?
#
loop_
_entity_poly.entity_id
_entity_poly.type
_entity_poly.pdbx_seq_one_letter_code
_entity_poly.pdbx_strand_id
1 'polypeptide(L)' 'VPVRAKVTITEITGSESFIHLDFADARWVMLTHGIRHFEPDEVVEVFIDPRHIMVFDEHGSAVTAPKLAA' A
#
# COMPACT_ATOMS: atom_id res chain seq x y z
N VAL A 1 7.68 -6.77 -5.80
CA VAL A 1 7.89 -5.85 -6.93
C VAL A 1 8.15 -4.47 -6.38
N PRO A 2 9.34 -3.88 -6.58
CA PRO A 2 9.63 -2.53 -6.13
C PRO A 2 8.90 -1.50 -6.99
N VAL A 3 8.37 -0.45 -6.36
CA VAL A 3 7.84 0.75 -7.02
C VAL A 3 8.27 1.99 -6.26
N ARG A 4 8.44 3.12 -6.96
CA ARG A 4 8.76 4.41 -6.34
C ARG A 4 7.46 5.20 -6.16
N ALA A 5 7.15 5.57 -4.93
CA ALA A 5 5.92 6.29 -4.59
C ALA A 5 6.25 7.55 -3.79
N LYS A 6 5.44 8.60 -3.95
CA LYS A 6 5.62 9.85 -3.23
C LYS A 6 4.76 9.85 -1.96
N VAL A 7 5.36 10.15 -0.81
CA VAL A 7 4.64 10.28 0.45
C VAL A 7 3.83 11.58 0.43
N THR A 8 2.56 11.47 0.81
CA THR A 8 1.69 12.65 0.98
C THR A 8 1.50 12.95 2.47
N ILE A 9 1.23 11.91 3.28
CA ILE A 9 0.96 12.03 4.71
C ILE A 9 1.51 10.79 5.43
N THR A 10 2.07 10.99 6.61
CA THR A 10 2.39 9.93 7.57
C THR A 10 1.56 10.12 8.83
N GLU A 11 0.76 9.11 9.19
CA GLU A 11 0.00 9.08 10.45
C GLU A 11 0.59 8.02 11.38
N ILE A 12 0.90 8.40 12.63
CA ILE A 12 1.47 7.49 13.63
C ILE A 12 0.43 7.26 14.72
N THR A 13 0.03 5.99 14.88
CA THR A 13 -0.96 5.56 15.88
C THR A 13 -0.39 4.42 16.70
N GLY A 14 0.15 4.73 17.88
CA GLY A 14 0.72 3.74 18.79
C GLY A 14 1.90 2.99 18.18
N SER A 15 1.73 1.68 17.97
CA SER A 15 2.75 0.80 17.40
C SER A 15 2.68 0.67 15.87
N GLU A 16 1.87 1.48 15.20
CA GLU A 16 1.63 1.40 13.77
C GLU A 16 1.77 2.77 13.09
N SER A 17 2.17 2.73 11.82
CA SER A 17 2.22 3.91 10.95
C SER A 17 1.42 3.64 9.67
N PHE A 18 0.55 4.59 9.33
CA PHE A 18 -0.18 4.63 8.07
C PHE A 18 0.48 5.67 7.18
N ILE A 19 0.86 5.27 5.97
CA ILE A 19 1.60 6.12 5.04
C ILE A 19 0.77 6.25 3.77
N HIS A 20 0.29 7.45 3.51
CA HIS A 20 -0.44 7.79 2.29
C HIS A 20 0.55 8.08 1.18
N LEU A 21 0.34 7.44 0.04
CA LEU A 21 1.27 7.43 -1.08
C LEU A 21 0.54 7.80 -2.38
N ASP A 22 1.20 8.59 -3.22
CA ASP A 22 0.81 8.77 -4.62
C ASP A 22 1.67 7.85 -5.49
N PHE A 23 1.01 6.98 -6.27
CA PHE A 23 1.65 6.10 -7.25
C PHE A 23 0.70 5.80 -8.41
N ALA A 24 1.21 5.90 -9.64
CA ALA A 24 0.47 5.61 -10.87
C ALA A 24 -0.90 6.33 -10.95
N ASP A 25 -0.89 7.64 -10.68
CA ASP A 25 -2.08 8.52 -10.66
C ASP A 25 -3.20 8.07 -9.70
N ALA A 26 -2.85 7.23 -8.71
CA ALA A 26 -3.76 6.72 -7.69
C ALA A 26 -3.20 6.96 -6.28
N ARG A 27 -4.12 7.06 -5.32
CA ARG A 27 -3.81 7.16 -3.89
C ARG A 27 -3.80 5.78 -3.25
N TRP A 28 -2.73 5.51 -2.51
CA TRP A 28 -2.47 4.25 -1.84
C TRP A 28 -2.27 4.51 -0.34
N VAL A 29 -2.55 3.52 0.48
CA VAL A 29 -2.24 3.54 1.92
C VAL A 29 -1.42 2.31 2.26
N MET A 30 -0.26 2.52 2.86
CA MET A 30 0.57 1.45 3.43
C MET A 30 0.42 1.45 4.95
N LEU A 31 0.10 0.30 5.52
CA LEU A 31 0.15 0.06 6.97
C LEU A 31 1.41 -0.73 7.29
N THR A 32 2.19 -0.24 8.24
CA THR A 32 3.38 -0.94 8.74
C THR A 32 3.46 -0.86 10.26
N HIS A 33 3.95 -1.94 10.86
CA HIS A 33 4.33 -1.92 12.26
C HIS A 33 5.52 -0.98 12.51
N GLY A 34 5.56 -0.42 13.71
CA GLY A 34 6.57 0.50 14.21
C GLY A 34 6.25 1.97 13.91
N ILE A 35 7.02 2.84 14.55
CA ILE A 35 7.03 4.27 14.26
C ILE A 35 7.92 4.49 13.03
N ARG A 36 7.29 4.81 11.91
CA ARG A 36 7.94 5.19 10.65
C ARG A 36 7.62 6.65 10.40
N HIS A 37 8.65 7.46 10.25
CA HIS A 37 8.53 8.87 9.93
C HIS A 37 9.05 9.08 8.52
N PHE A 38 8.18 9.53 7.63
CA PHE A 38 8.52 9.95 6.28
C PHE A 38 8.00 11.37 6.07
N GLU A 39 8.79 12.19 5.40
CA GLU A 39 8.44 13.58 5.13
C GLU A 39 7.45 13.68 3.96
N PRO A 40 6.53 14.67 3.96
CA PRO A 40 5.75 14.98 2.77
C PRO A 40 6.65 15.23 1.56
N ASP A 41 6.19 14.77 0.40
CA ASP A 41 6.91 14.78 -0.88
C ASP A 41 8.19 13.92 -0.95
N GLU A 42 8.53 13.18 0.12
CA GLU A 42 9.60 12.17 0.07
C GLU A 42 9.25 11.06 -0.93
N VAL A 43 10.20 10.69 -1.80
CA VAL A 43 10.03 9.58 -2.73
C VAL A 43 10.68 8.33 -2.14
N VAL A 44 9.85 7.37 -1.77
CA VAL A 44 10.27 6.11 -1.14
C VAL A 44 10.14 4.94 -2.10
N GLU A 45 10.96 3.91 -1.91
CA GLU A 45 10.80 2.63 -2.60
C GLU A 45 9.92 1.70 -1.74
N VAL A 46 8.80 1.25 -2.30
CA VAL A 46 7.86 0.33 -1.64
C VAL A 46 7.78 -0.98 -2.42
N PHE A 47 7.53 -2.07 -1.70
CA PHE A 47 7.51 -3.42 -2.26
C PHE A 47 6.10 -4.01 -2.23
N ILE A 48 5.59 -4.35 -3.41
CA ILE A 48 4.31 -5.04 -3.58
C ILE A 48 4.57 -6.55 -3.63
N ASP A 49 3.91 -7.34 -2.80
CA ASP A 49 3.92 -8.80 -2.93
C ASP A 49 2.74 -9.25 -3.84
N PRO A 50 3.01 -9.71 -5.08
CA PRO A 50 1.95 -10.09 -6.00
C PRO A 50 1.06 -11.23 -5.50
N ARG A 51 1.53 -12.03 -4.53
CA ARG A 51 0.75 -13.13 -3.94
C ARG A 51 -0.48 -12.65 -3.17
N HIS A 52 -0.49 -11.38 -2.76
CA HIS A 52 -1.56 -10.78 -1.96
C HIS A 52 -2.45 -9.83 -2.78
N ILE A 53 -2.25 -9.75 -4.11
CA ILE A 53 -3.06 -8.90 -4.99
C ILE A 53 -4.42 -9.57 -5.23
N MET A 54 -5.48 -8.78 -5.09
CA MET A 54 -6.84 -9.15 -5.49
C MET A 54 -7.18 -8.44 -6.80
N VAL A 55 -7.80 -9.15 -7.74
CA VAL A 55 -8.20 -8.63 -9.04
C VAL A 55 -9.70 -8.79 -9.19
N PHE A 56 -10.37 -7.71 -9.61
CA PHE A 56 -11.82 -7.65 -9.79
C PHE A 56 -12.15 -7.27 -11.24
N ASP A 57 -13.26 -7.80 -11.76
CA ASP A 57 -13.79 -7.41 -13.07
C ASP A 57 -14.55 -6.07 -12.98
N GLU A 58 -15.05 -5.60 -14.12
CA GLU A 58 -15.80 -4.34 -14.25
C GLU A 58 -17.13 -4.32 -13.48
N HIS A 59 -17.64 -5.49 -13.10
CA HIS A 59 -18.83 -5.65 -12.27
C HIS A 59 -18.48 -5.77 -10.77
N GLY A 60 -17.20 -5.71 -10.42
CA GLY A 60 -16.69 -5.82 -9.05
C GLY A 60 -16.55 -7.24 -8.54
N SER A 61 -16.68 -8.26 -9.40
CA SER A 61 -16.51 -9.67 -9.01
C SER A 61 -15.04 -10.07 -9.05
N ALA A 62 -14.59 -10.90 -8.10
CA ALA A 62 -13.21 -11.37 -8.08
C ALA A 62 -12.90 -12.29 -9.28
N VAL A 63 -11.85 -11.98 -10.04
CA VAL A 63 -11.41 -12.72 -11.25
C VAL A 63 -10.64 -14.01 -10.89
N THR A 64 -10.19 -14.12 -9.64
CA THR A 64 -9.55 -15.30 -9.08
C THR A 64 -10.07 -15.49 -7.65
N ALA A 65 -10.43 -16.72 -7.29
CA ALA A 65 -10.75 -17.03 -5.89
C ALA A 65 -9.47 -16.86 -5.06
N PRO A 66 -9.46 -16.04 -3.99
CA PRO A 66 -8.31 -16.00 -3.09
C PRO A 66 -8.11 -17.42 -2.54
N LYS A 67 -6.92 -17.97 -2.71
CA LYS A 67 -6.51 -19.14 -1.94
C LYS A 67 -6.42 -18.62 -0.50
N LEU A 68 -7.47 -18.80 0.30
CA LEU A 68 -7.47 -18.38 1.70
C LEU A 68 -6.17 -18.87 2.32
N ALA A 69 -5.38 -17.95 2.87
CA ALA A 69 -4.24 -18.31 3.69
C ALA A 69 -4.78 -19.15 4.86
N ALA A 70 -4.23 -20.35 5.01
CA ALA A 70 -4.54 -21.27 6.10
C ALA A 70 -3.99 -20.76 7.44
#